data_AF-A0A3M5FLK3-F1
#
_entry.id   AF-A0A3M5FLK3-F1
#
_cell.length_a   1.000
_cell.length_b   1.000
_cell.length_c   1.000
_cell.angle_alpha   90.00
_cell.angle_beta   90.00
_cell.angle_gamma   90.00
#
_symmetry.space_group_name_H-M   'P 1'
#
loop_
_entity.id
_entity.type
_entity.pdbx_description
1 polymer ?
#
loop_
_entity_poly.entity_id
_entity_poly.type
_entity_poly.pdbx_seq_one_letter_code
_entity_poly.pdbx_strand_id
1 'polypeptide(L)'
;MDNLKVSKKLSIGFGLILLGVLTVTAIGYLSTNLLIERLGKAAKVSEVKADALSLRIAAQAYTAKPDASNSQGYTVALDNLGKTIEDGLKLLTVPANADILRGIRDQVGGLRQTFSQLVDNNRQIDQAMQPLITISEQVSGSFETVLQKTFDDVSRSLDQSGIDQVKIAGDLRNGMTSFRLVFRRYISIPTAENRQITFDAADSLIAQVSSARNQLPNKAGPAVDEALRALQQYKSLMVSISQLMQQSDQIRDSLRQQSMDIVTSTEKLIAGQVVSANKEKDSAVTQLLMVAVIVLLLGIFAAILITRQITRPLDSTVIAARRIADGDL
;
A
#
# COMPACT_ATOMS: atom_id res chain seq x y z
N MET A 1 65.72 34.68 -14.05
CA MET A 1 64.42 35.03 -14.69
C MET A 1 64.31 36.56 -14.89
N ASP A 2 65.42 37.25 -15.19
CA ASP A 2 65.49 38.72 -15.03
C ASP A 2 65.07 39.54 -16.26
N ASN A 3 64.67 38.90 -17.36
CA ASN A 3 64.28 39.59 -18.60
C ASN A 3 62.87 39.26 -19.10
N LEU A 4 61.90 39.13 -18.20
CA LEU A 4 60.47 39.08 -18.57
C LEU A 4 59.84 40.47 -18.46
N LYS A 5 59.33 41.01 -19.59
CA LYS A 5 58.56 42.26 -19.66
C LYS A 5 57.47 42.27 -18.57
N VAL A 6 57.26 43.40 -17.90
CA VAL A 6 56.28 43.59 -16.81
C VAL A 6 54.88 43.06 -17.18
N SER A 7 54.48 43.18 -18.45
CA SER A 7 53.22 42.64 -18.97
C SER A 7 53.09 41.11 -18.83
N LYS A 8 54.16 40.34 -19.07
CA LYS A 8 54.17 38.88 -18.90
C LYS A 8 54.08 38.47 -17.42
N LYS A 9 54.62 39.27 -16.51
CA LYS A 9 54.53 39.02 -15.06
C LYS A 9 53.12 39.28 -14.53
N LEU A 10 52.49 40.37 -15.01
CA LEU A 10 51.11 40.70 -14.68
C LEU A 10 50.11 39.67 -15.22
N SER A 11 50.32 39.20 -16.46
CA SER A 11 49.45 38.17 -17.07
C SER A 11 49.50 36.82 -16.34
N ILE A 12 50.63 36.45 -15.72
CA ILE A 12 50.75 35.23 -14.92
C ILE A 12 49.93 35.36 -13.63
N GLY A 13 50.06 36.48 -12.92
CA GLY A 13 49.28 36.74 -11.70
C GLY A 13 47.78 36.77 -11.98
N PHE A 14 47.36 37.46 -13.03
CA PHE A 14 45.96 37.52 -13.45
C PHE A 14 45.44 36.16 -13.96
N GLY A 15 46.27 35.40 -14.68
CA GLY A 15 45.95 34.05 -15.13
C GLY A 15 45.70 33.08 -13.97
N LEU A 16 46.48 33.17 -12.89
CA LEU A 16 46.27 32.38 -11.67
C LEU A 16 44.94 32.74 -10.98
N ILE A 17 44.57 34.03 -10.96
CA ILE A 17 43.26 34.47 -10.40
C ILE A 17 42.11 33.90 -11.25
N LEU A 18 42.18 34.03 -12.58
CA LEU A 18 41.16 33.46 -13.49
C LEU A 18 41.03 31.95 -13.33
N LEU A 19 42.15 31.23 -13.17
CA LEU A 19 42.14 29.79 -12.91
C LEU A 19 41.46 29.47 -11.56
N GLY A 20 41.70 30.28 -10.54
CA GLY A 20 41.01 30.20 -9.25
C GLY A 20 39.49 30.39 -9.38
N VAL A 21 39.05 31.43 -10.11
CA VAL A 21 37.62 31.67 -10.38
C VAL A 21 37.01 30.49 -11.13
N LEU A 22 37.64 30.00 -12.19
CA LEU A 22 37.17 28.87 -12.99
C LEU A 22 37.03 27.59 -12.12
N THR A 23 37.97 27.37 -11.21
CA THR A 23 37.94 26.26 -10.24
C THR A 23 36.74 26.41 -9.30
N VAL A 24 36.51 27.58 -8.72
CA VAL A 24 35.35 27.84 -7.85
C VAL A 24 34.04 27.66 -8.61
N THR A 25 33.95 28.15 -9.84
CA THR A 25 32.77 27.95 -10.70
C THR A 25 32.52 26.46 -11.00
N ALA A 26 33.57 25.71 -11.36
CA ALA A 26 33.45 24.27 -11.61
C ALA A 26 32.97 23.52 -10.37
N ILE A 27 33.49 23.87 -9.20
CA ILE A 27 33.07 23.30 -7.91
C ILE A 27 31.62 23.66 -7.58
N GLY A 28 31.22 24.92 -7.80
CA GLY A 28 29.84 25.36 -7.60
C GLY A 28 28.87 24.58 -8.49
N TYR A 29 29.27 24.34 -9.75
CA TYR A 29 28.51 23.51 -10.69
C TYR A 29 28.39 22.05 -10.21
N LEU A 30 29.51 21.41 -9.85
CA LEU A 30 29.53 20.04 -9.33
C LEU A 30 28.69 19.89 -8.06
N SER A 31 28.77 20.87 -7.14
CA SER A 31 28.00 20.88 -5.89
C SER A 31 26.50 21.00 -6.15
N THR A 32 26.11 21.85 -7.11
CA THR A 32 24.70 22.00 -7.51
C THR A 32 24.17 20.73 -8.14
N ASN A 33 24.96 20.06 -9.00
CA ASN A 33 24.56 18.81 -9.63
C ASN A 33 24.36 17.68 -8.60
N LEU A 34 25.25 17.57 -7.62
CA LEU A 34 25.11 16.63 -6.49
C LEU A 34 23.85 16.93 -5.66
N LEU A 35 23.53 18.20 -5.43
CA LEU A 35 22.31 18.58 -4.71
C LEU A 35 21.06 18.14 -5.48
N ILE A 36 21.02 18.36 -6.80
CA ILE A 36 19.91 17.93 -7.67
C ILE A 36 19.74 16.40 -7.63
N GLU A 37 20.84 15.64 -7.71
CA GLU A 37 20.81 14.18 -7.62
C GLU A 37 20.23 13.71 -6.27
N ARG A 38 20.65 14.32 -5.16
CA ARG A 38 20.15 14.01 -3.81
C ARG A 38 18.67 14.33 -3.65
N LEU A 39 18.22 15.46 -4.18
CA LEU A 39 16.79 15.83 -4.20
C LEU A 39 15.99 14.80 -5.00
N GLY A 40 16.50 14.33 -6.14
CA GLY A 40 15.91 13.24 -6.91
C GLY A 40 15.77 11.94 -6.09
N LYS A 41 16.82 11.57 -5.35
CA LYS A 41 16.80 10.39 -4.45
C LYS A 41 15.76 10.53 -3.34
N ALA A 42 15.73 11.67 -2.66
CA ALA A 42 14.75 11.93 -1.60
C ALA A 42 13.31 11.96 -2.15
N ALA A 43 13.09 12.61 -3.29
CA ALA A 43 11.79 12.67 -3.95
C ALA A 43 11.29 11.27 -4.32
N LYS A 44 12.15 10.43 -4.90
CA LYS A 44 11.78 9.05 -5.27
C LYS A 44 11.42 8.20 -4.05
N VAL A 45 12.17 8.31 -2.95
CA VAL A 45 11.82 7.60 -1.70
C VAL A 45 10.48 8.10 -1.14
N SER A 46 10.21 9.41 -1.23
CA SER A 46 8.90 9.96 -0.83
C SER A 46 7.76 9.44 -1.72
N GLU A 47 8.00 9.28 -3.01
CA GLU A 47 7.03 8.72 -3.97
C GLU A 47 6.72 7.26 -3.63
N VAL A 48 7.72 6.44 -3.30
CA VAL A 48 7.50 5.06 -2.83
C VAL A 48 6.59 5.03 -1.59
N LYS A 49 6.81 5.93 -0.62
CA LYS A 49 5.92 6.04 0.55
C LYS A 49 4.50 6.47 0.16
N ALA A 50 4.35 7.43 -0.75
CA ALA A 50 3.05 7.90 -1.20
C ALA A 50 2.27 6.79 -1.93
N ASP A 51 2.93 6.00 -2.77
CA ASP A 51 2.33 4.85 -3.45
C ASP A 51 1.94 3.74 -2.47
N ALA A 52 2.78 3.47 -1.46
CA ALA A 52 2.45 2.52 -0.40
C ALA A 52 1.21 2.94 0.41
N LEU A 53 1.03 4.25 0.64
CA LEU A 53 -0.19 4.77 1.28
C LEU A 53 -1.40 4.70 0.34
N SER A 54 -1.23 5.02 -0.94
CA SER A 54 -2.27 4.89 -1.96
C SER A 54 -2.78 3.44 -2.08
N LEU A 55 -1.87 2.47 -1.99
CA LEU A 55 -2.20 1.05 -1.95
C LEU A 55 -3.04 0.68 -0.72
N ARG A 56 -2.75 1.26 0.45
CA ARG A 56 -3.58 1.06 1.66
C ARG A 56 -4.98 1.63 1.49
N ILE A 57 -5.12 2.78 0.83
CA ILE A 57 -6.43 3.36 0.52
C ILE A 57 -7.20 2.44 -0.44
N ALA A 58 -6.55 1.92 -1.48
CA ALA A 58 -7.16 0.95 -2.38
C ALA A 58 -7.59 -0.33 -1.65
N ALA A 59 -6.80 -0.79 -0.66
CA ALA A 59 -7.15 -1.94 0.18
C ALA A 59 -8.45 -1.70 0.96
N GLN A 60 -8.60 -0.50 1.52
CA GLN A 60 -9.80 -0.10 2.25
C GLN A 60 -11.02 0.01 1.32
N ALA A 61 -10.85 0.57 0.13
CA ALA A 61 -11.91 0.65 -0.88
C ALA A 61 -12.40 -0.74 -1.30
N TYR A 62 -11.47 -1.67 -1.57
CA TYR A 62 -11.82 -3.06 -1.90
C TYR A 62 -12.49 -3.79 -0.73
N THR A 63 -12.01 -3.58 0.50
CA THR A 63 -12.63 -4.20 1.69
C THR A 63 -14.06 -3.69 1.90
N ALA A 64 -14.29 -2.39 1.68
CA ALA A 64 -15.62 -1.79 1.81
C ALA A 64 -16.58 -2.28 0.71
N LYS A 65 -16.08 -2.52 -0.50
CA LYS A 65 -16.87 -3.03 -1.62
C LYS A 65 -16.02 -3.94 -2.52
N PRO A 66 -16.09 -5.27 -2.31
CA PRO A 66 -15.31 -6.26 -3.07
C PRO A 66 -15.88 -6.46 -4.48
N ASP A 67 -15.68 -5.50 -5.38
CA ASP A 67 -16.12 -5.57 -6.77
C ASP A 67 -14.94 -5.49 -7.76
N ALA A 68 -15.25 -5.72 -9.04
CA ALA A 68 -14.25 -5.70 -10.11
C ALA A 68 -13.56 -4.32 -10.25
N SER A 69 -14.30 -3.24 -10.00
CA SER A 69 -13.75 -1.87 -10.08
C SER A 69 -12.69 -1.64 -9.01
N ASN A 70 -13.00 -1.97 -7.75
CA ASN A 70 -12.06 -1.80 -6.65
C ASN A 70 -10.91 -2.83 -6.71
N SER A 71 -11.15 -4.02 -7.26
CA SER A 71 -10.10 -5.00 -7.53
C SER A 71 -9.08 -4.46 -8.56
N GLN A 72 -9.59 -3.83 -9.62
CA GLN A 72 -8.75 -3.16 -10.61
C GLN A 72 -8.00 -1.97 -9.99
N GLY A 73 -8.67 -1.16 -9.17
CA GLY A 73 -8.03 -0.04 -8.47
C GLY A 73 -6.86 -0.47 -7.58
N TYR A 74 -7.02 -1.57 -6.85
CA TYR A 74 -5.94 -2.17 -6.05
C TYR A 74 -4.79 -2.66 -6.93
N THR A 75 -5.10 -3.33 -8.04
CA THR A 75 -4.09 -3.83 -8.99
C THR A 75 -3.28 -2.69 -9.59
N VAL A 76 -3.93 -1.59 -9.99
CA VAL A 76 -3.25 -0.38 -10.48
C VAL A 76 -2.34 0.23 -9.42
N ALA A 77 -2.78 0.29 -8.15
CA ALA A 77 -1.95 0.79 -7.06
C ALA A 77 -0.71 -0.09 -6.82
N LEU A 78 -0.86 -1.42 -6.87
CA LEU A 78 0.27 -2.36 -6.82
C LEU A 78 1.25 -2.15 -7.97
N ASP A 79 0.74 -1.98 -9.19
CA ASP A 79 1.56 -1.79 -10.38
C ASP A 79 2.32 -0.46 -10.35
N ASN A 80 1.68 0.61 -9.90
CA ASN A 80 2.32 1.92 -9.72
C ASN A 80 3.43 1.85 -8.68
N LEU A 81 3.14 1.29 -7.49
CA LEU A 81 4.16 1.09 -6.45
C LEU A 81 5.33 0.26 -6.97
N GLY A 82 5.04 -0.83 -7.70
CA GLY A 82 6.08 -1.68 -8.32
C GLY A 82 6.96 -0.91 -9.30
N LYS A 83 6.37 -0.07 -10.17
CA LYS A 83 7.14 0.80 -11.09
C LYS A 83 8.01 1.80 -10.34
N THR A 84 7.46 2.47 -9.34
CA THR A 84 8.19 3.45 -8.52
C THR A 84 9.36 2.81 -7.78
N ILE A 85 9.19 1.57 -7.29
CA ILE A 85 10.26 0.78 -6.69
C ILE A 85 11.36 0.46 -7.71
N GLU A 86 11.02 -0.03 -8.90
CA GLU A 86 12.00 -0.36 -9.94
C GLU A 86 12.76 0.88 -10.42
N ASP A 87 12.09 2.02 -10.55
CA ASP A 87 12.75 3.30 -10.86
C ASP A 87 13.63 3.78 -9.71
N GLY A 88 13.21 3.56 -8.46
CA GLY A 88 14.05 3.80 -7.28
C GLY A 88 15.31 2.95 -7.28
N LEU A 89 15.23 1.67 -7.64
CA LEU A 89 16.40 0.77 -7.69
C LEU A 89 17.45 1.20 -8.73
N LYS A 90 17.05 1.91 -9.78
CA LYS A 90 17.98 2.51 -10.76
C LYS A 90 18.70 3.75 -10.22
N LEU A 91 18.10 4.43 -9.25
CA LEU A 91 18.54 5.75 -8.78
C LEU A 91 19.24 5.69 -7.41
N LEU A 92 18.83 4.78 -6.53
CA LEU A 92 19.47 4.57 -5.23
C LEU A 92 20.71 3.69 -5.36
N THR A 93 21.86 4.35 -5.49
CA THR A 93 23.17 3.69 -5.65
C THR A 93 23.79 3.19 -4.34
N VAL A 94 23.32 3.66 -3.19
CA VAL A 94 23.82 3.24 -1.87
C VAL A 94 23.31 1.82 -1.56
N PRO A 95 24.20 0.81 -1.38
CA PRO A 95 23.79 -0.58 -1.22
C PRO A 95 22.75 -0.80 -0.12
N ALA A 96 22.95 -0.19 1.06
CA ALA A 96 22.01 -0.32 2.18
C ALA A 96 20.59 0.17 1.86
N ASN A 97 20.44 1.25 1.10
CA ASN A 97 19.12 1.77 0.73
C ASN A 97 18.51 0.93 -0.39
N ALA A 98 19.32 0.47 -1.35
CA ALA A 98 18.90 -0.46 -2.39
C ALA A 98 18.41 -1.79 -1.79
N ASP A 99 19.08 -2.31 -0.76
CA ASP A 99 18.67 -3.54 -0.07
C ASP A 99 17.31 -3.39 0.62
N ILE A 100 17.09 -2.28 1.31
CA ILE A 100 15.76 -1.98 1.90
C ILE A 100 14.70 -1.91 0.80
N LEU A 101 14.99 -1.24 -0.32
CA LEU A 101 14.06 -1.11 -1.44
C LEU A 101 13.76 -2.45 -2.13
N ARG A 102 14.74 -3.34 -2.26
CA ARG A 102 14.51 -4.72 -2.71
C ARG A 102 13.64 -5.50 -1.72
N GLY A 103 13.85 -5.33 -0.42
CA GLY A 103 12.98 -5.91 0.60
C GLY A 103 11.52 -5.45 0.44
N ILE A 104 11.29 -4.16 0.18
CA ILE A 104 9.95 -3.62 -0.11
C ILE A 104 9.37 -4.24 -1.38
N ARG A 105 10.17 -4.39 -2.44
CA ARG A 105 9.74 -5.07 -3.68
C ARG A 105 9.24 -6.49 -3.40
N ASP A 106 9.98 -7.24 -2.61
CA ASP A 106 9.64 -8.63 -2.29
C ASP A 106 8.37 -8.70 -1.43
N GLN A 107 8.21 -7.78 -0.46
CA GLN A 107 6.97 -7.61 0.30
C GLN A 107 5.77 -7.29 -0.60
N VAL A 108 5.93 -6.41 -1.60
CA VAL A 108 4.87 -6.09 -2.58
C VAL A 108 4.51 -7.32 -3.43
N GLY A 109 5.48 -8.16 -3.77
CA GLY A 109 5.23 -9.46 -4.42
C GLY A 109 4.35 -10.38 -3.58
N GLY A 110 4.69 -10.55 -2.29
CA GLY A 110 3.87 -11.32 -1.34
C GLY A 110 2.47 -10.74 -1.15
N LEU A 111 2.36 -9.41 -1.05
CA LEU A 111 1.09 -8.71 -0.93
C LEU A 111 0.18 -8.93 -2.15
N ARG A 112 0.75 -8.92 -3.37
CA ARG A 112 0.01 -9.23 -4.60
C ARG A 112 -0.58 -10.64 -4.57
N GLN A 113 0.18 -11.63 -4.09
CA GLN A 113 -0.30 -13.00 -3.95
C GLN A 113 -1.44 -13.10 -2.94
N THR A 114 -1.27 -12.50 -1.76
CA THR A 114 -2.30 -12.47 -0.72
C THR A 114 -3.58 -11.79 -1.22
N PHE A 115 -3.46 -10.72 -2.02
CA PHE A 115 -4.61 -10.04 -2.60
C PHE A 115 -5.34 -10.90 -3.64
N SER A 116 -4.60 -11.60 -4.50
CA SER A 116 -5.19 -12.57 -5.43
C SER A 116 -6.00 -13.64 -4.71
N GLN A 117 -5.46 -14.17 -3.60
CA GLN A 117 -6.17 -15.14 -2.76
C GLN A 117 -7.48 -14.56 -2.20
N LEU A 118 -7.48 -13.28 -1.79
CA LEU A 118 -8.69 -12.61 -1.32
C LEU A 118 -9.75 -12.50 -2.43
N VAL A 119 -9.33 -12.11 -3.64
CA VAL A 119 -10.22 -11.98 -4.81
C VAL A 119 -10.82 -13.34 -5.17
N ASP A 120 -10.00 -14.38 -5.22
CA ASP A 120 -10.45 -15.74 -5.51
C ASP A 120 -11.42 -16.26 -4.43
N ASN A 121 -11.12 -16.01 -3.15
CA ASN A 121 -11.98 -16.39 -2.04
C ASN A 121 -13.34 -15.65 -2.08
N ASN A 122 -13.35 -14.35 -2.37
CA ASN A 122 -14.61 -13.60 -2.54
C ASN A 122 -15.42 -14.12 -3.72
N ARG A 123 -14.78 -14.48 -4.84
CA ARG A 123 -15.45 -15.13 -5.96
C ARG A 123 -16.06 -16.48 -5.56
N GLN A 124 -15.38 -17.27 -4.74
CA GLN A 124 -15.94 -18.54 -4.22
C GLN A 124 -17.14 -18.31 -3.31
N ILE A 125 -17.14 -17.25 -2.49
CA ILE A 125 -18.31 -16.85 -1.70
C ILE A 125 -19.49 -16.54 -2.63
N ASP A 126 -19.29 -15.69 -3.64
CA ASP A 126 -20.34 -15.32 -4.60
C ASP A 126 -20.91 -16.55 -5.32
N GLN A 127 -20.06 -17.50 -5.71
CA GLN A 127 -20.46 -18.76 -6.34
C GLN A 127 -21.25 -19.66 -5.38
N ALA A 128 -20.82 -19.76 -4.12
CA ALA A 128 -21.51 -20.55 -3.10
C ALA A 128 -22.88 -19.96 -2.72
N MET A 129 -23.06 -18.65 -2.88
CA MET A 129 -24.34 -17.96 -2.64
C MET A 129 -25.38 -18.21 -3.75
N GLN A 130 -24.96 -18.41 -5.00
CA GLN A 130 -25.88 -18.59 -6.14
C GLN A 130 -26.97 -19.67 -5.91
N PRO A 131 -26.64 -20.92 -5.51
CA PRO A 131 -27.65 -21.96 -5.34
C PRO A 131 -28.60 -21.71 -4.15
N LEU A 132 -28.24 -20.84 -3.20
CA LEU A 132 -29.09 -20.59 -2.03
C LEU A 132 -30.42 -19.97 -2.38
N ILE A 133 -30.52 -19.18 -3.46
CA ILE A 133 -31.79 -18.60 -3.91
C ILE A 133 -32.76 -19.72 -4.31
N THR A 134 -32.32 -20.62 -5.20
CA THR A 134 -33.13 -21.75 -5.67
C THR A 134 -33.50 -22.70 -4.54
N ILE A 135 -32.56 -23.04 -3.65
CA ILE A 135 -32.84 -23.91 -2.50
C ILE A 135 -33.83 -23.21 -1.54
N SER A 136 -33.67 -21.90 -1.34
CA SER A 136 -34.61 -21.11 -0.54
C SER A 136 -36.02 -21.13 -1.10
N GLU A 137 -36.16 -21.01 -2.42
CA GLU A 137 -37.43 -21.08 -3.14
C GLU A 137 -38.04 -22.47 -3.04
N GLN A 138 -37.24 -23.53 -3.16
CA GLN A 138 -37.68 -24.91 -2.98
C GLN A 138 -38.26 -25.13 -1.57
N VAL A 139 -37.55 -24.71 -0.52
CA VAL A 139 -38.06 -24.80 0.86
C VAL A 139 -39.39 -24.03 1.01
N SER A 140 -39.47 -22.83 0.44
CA SER A 140 -40.71 -22.04 0.43
C SER A 140 -41.87 -22.77 -0.26
N GLY A 141 -41.63 -23.35 -1.44
CA GLY A 141 -42.63 -24.08 -2.21
C GLY A 141 -43.09 -25.36 -1.50
N SER A 142 -42.16 -26.08 -0.85
CA SER A 142 -42.50 -27.24 -0.03
C SER A 142 -43.36 -26.84 1.17
N PHE A 143 -43.05 -25.75 1.88
CA PHE A 143 -43.90 -25.27 2.98
C PHE A 143 -45.26 -24.76 2.53
N GLU A 144 -45.35 -24.14 1.35
CA GLU A 144 -46.64 -23.79 0.74
C GLU A 144 -47.48 -25.05 0.46
N THR A 145 -46.85 -26.08 -0.09
CA THR A 145 -47.50 -27.37 -0.35
C THR A 145 -47.95 -28.04 0.94
N VAL A 146 -47.12 -28.00 2.00
CA VAL A 146 -47.49 -28.49 3.33
C VAL A 146 -48.74 -27.78 3.86
N LEU A 147 -48.78 -26.45 3.77
CA LEU A 147 -49.91 -25.65 4.21
C LEU A 147 -51.19 -26.00 3.41
N GLN A 148 -51.09 -26.05 2.08
CA GLN A 148 -52.21 -26.39 1.21
C GLN A 148 -52.76 -27.79 1.52
N LYS A 149 -51.88 -28.81 1.59
CA LYS A 149 -52.30 -30.19 1.89
C LYS A 149 -52.90 -30.33 3.28
N THR A 150 -52.45 -29.53 4.24
CA THR A 150 -53.02 -29.51 5.59
C THR A 150 -54.42 -28.89 5.57
N PHE A 151 -54.62 -27.74 4.90
CA PHE A 151 -55.96 -27.16 4.73
C PHE A 151 -56.93 -28.09 3.99
N ASP A 152 -56.49 -28.75 2.93
CA ASP A 152 -57.29 -29.72 2.17
C ASP A 152 -57.73 -30.94 3.00
N ASP A 153 -57.00 -31.26 4.07
CA ASP A 153 -57.35 -32.36 4.98
C ASP A 153 -58.29 -31.87 6.09
N VAL A 154 -57.96 -30.75 6.73
CA VAL A 154 -58.75 -30.14 7.81
C VAL A 154 -60.12 -29.65 7.36
N SER A 155 -60.26 -29.19 6.12
CA SER A 155 -61.56 -28.78 5.55
C SER A 155 -62.59 -29.91 5.48
N ARG A 156 -62.18 -31.18 5.62
CA ARG A 156 -63.08 -32.33 5.69
C ARG A 156 -63.63 -32.59 7.09
N SER A 157 -62.97 -32.11 8.15
CA SER A 157 -63.41 -32.20 9.54
C SER A 157 -62.67 -31.17 10.40
N LEU A 158 -63.37 -30.09 10.76
CA LEU A 158 -62.83 -29.04 11.64
C LEU A 158 -62.86 -29.49 13.10
N ASP A 159 -61.71 -29.93 13.60
CA ASP A 159 -61.47 -30.23 15.00
C ASP A 159 -60.22 -29.51 15.53
N GLN A 160 -59.94 -29.64 16.84
CA GLN A 160 -58.79 -28.99 17.46
C GLN A 160 -57.46 -29.47 16.85
N SER A 161 -57.37 -30.76 16.50
CA SER A 161 -56.18 -31.34 15.86
C SER A 161 -55.88 -30.66 14.53
N GLY A 162 -56.90 -30.40 13.71
CA GLY A 162 -56.74 -29.71 12.45
C GLY A 162 -56.29 -28.26 12.61
N ILE A 163 -56.79 -27.55 13.62
CA ILE A 163 -56.33 -26.19 13.96
C ILE A 163 -54.84 -26.20 14.33
N ASP A 164 -54.42 -27.15 15.16
CA ASP A 164 -53.02 -27.29 15.58
C ASP A 164 -52.10 -27.64 14.40
N GLN A 165 -52.55 -28.47 13.47
CA GLN A 165 -51.82 -28.81 12.24
C GLN A 165 -51.64 -27.61 11.32
N VAL A 166 -52.68 -26.81 11.10
CA VAL A 166 -52.59 -25.58 10.30
C VAL A 166 -51.63 -24.59 10.95
N LYS A 167 -51.65 -24.47 12.29
CA LYS A 167 -50.70 -23.65 13.03
C LYS A 167 -49.27 -24.11 12.80
N ILE A 168 -48.98 -25.42 12.92
CA ILE A 168 -47.65 -25.98 12.65
C ILE A 168 -47.20 -25.63 11.22
N ALA A 169 -48.04 -25.85 10.21
CA ALA A 169 -47.71 -25.51 8.82
C ALA A 169 -47.42 -24.01 8.62
N GLY A 170 -48.18 -23.14 9.29
CA GLY A 170 -47.94 -21.69 9.32
C GLY A 170 -46.63 -21.32 9.99
N ASP A 171 -46.33 -21.94 11.14
CA ASP A 171 -45.10 -21.72 11.90
C ASP A 171 -43.85 -22.13 11.09
N LEU A 172 -43.91 -23.18 10.26
CA LEU A 172 -42.80 -23.54 9.36
C LEU A 172 -42.49 -22.43 8.32
N ARG A 173 -43.52 -21.83 7.70
CA ARG A 173 -43.35 -20.71 6.75
C ARG A 173 -42.77 -19.47 7.45
N ASN A 174 -43.28 -19.16 8.64
CA ASN A 174 -42.78 -18.06 9.46
C ASN A 174 -41.33 -18.29 9.89
N GLY A 175 -41.01 -19.53 10.32
CA GLY A 175 -39.66 -19.95 10.70
C GLY A 175 -38.65 -19.76 9.57
N MET A 176 -39.01 -20.13 8.33
CA MET A 176 -38.16 -19.89 7.16
C MET A 176 -37.90 -18.40 6.91
N THR A 177 -38.91 -17.56 7.10
CA THR A 177 -38.79 -16.11 6.91
C THR A 177 -37.86 -15.51 7.97
N SER A 178 -38.05 -15.86 9.24
CA SER A 178 -37.17 -15.47 10.35
C SER A 178 -35.74 -15.93 10.14
N PHE A 179 -35.55 -17.18 9.72
CA PHE A 179 -34.23 -17.74 9.40
C PHE A 179 -33.52 -16.94 8.29
N ARG A 180 -34.21 -16.60 7.19
CA ARG A 180 -33.61 -15.77 6.12
C ARG A 180 -33.19 -14.39 6.60
N LEU A 181 -33.96 -13.76 7.48
CA LEU A 181 -33.63 -12.44 8.03
C LEU A 181 -32.35 -12.51 8.87
N VAL A 182 -32.24 -13.52 9.72
CA VAL A 182 -31.06 -13.76 10.55
C VAL A 182 -29.84 -14.09 9.68
N PHE A 183 -29.99 -14.97 8.69
CA PHE A 183 -28.90 -15.30 7.77
C PHE A 183 -28.43 -14.09 6.96
N ARG A 184 -29.35 -13.27 6.44
CA ARG A 184 -29.00 -12.01 5.76
C ARG A 184 -28.21 -11.08 6.67
N ARG A 185 -28.59 -10.96 7.95
CA ARG A 185 -27.85 -10.16 8.94
C ARG A 185 -26.43 -10.70 9.14
N TYR A 186 -26.25 -12.02 9.22
CA TYR A 186 -24.92 -12.62 9.30
C TYR A 186 -24.06 -12.34 8.07
N ILE A 187 -24.63 -12.41 6.87
CA ILE A 187 -23.90 -12.05 5.63
C ILE A 187 -23.44 -10.58 5.68
N SER A 188 -24.32 -9.67 6.13
CA SER A 188 -23.98 -8.24 6.22
C SER A 188 -23.00 -7.92 7.36
N ILE A 189 -23.06 -8.65 8.47
CA ILE A 189 -22.29 -8.41 9.68
C ILE A 189 -21.78 -9.77 10.21
N PRO A 190 -20.64 -10.27 9.70
CA PRO A 190 -20.18 -11.63 9.98
C PRO A 190 -19.46 -11.79 11.32
N THR A 191 -20.12 -11.43 12.41
CA THR A 191 -19.59 -11.64 13.76
C THR A 191 -19.79 -13.08 14.23
N ALA A 192 -18.97 -13.52 15.20
CA ALA A 192 -19.14 -14.83 15.85
C ALA A 192 -20.53 -15.00 16.47
N GLU A 193 -21.08 -13.92 17.06
CA GLU A 193 -22.43 -13.88 17.60
C GLU A 193 -23.50 -14.10 16.50
N ASN A 194 -23.46 -13.30 15.42
CA ASN A 194 -24.42 -13.45 14.33
C ASN A 194 -24.30 -14.82 13.64
N ARG A 195 -23.09 -15.37 13.55
CA ARG A 195 -22.85 -16.74 13.09
C ARG A 195 -23.61 -17.73 13.98
N GLN A 196 -23.39 -17.67 15.30
CA GLN A 196 -24.05 -18.58 16.24
C GLN A 196 -25.57 -18.49 16.15
N ILE A 197 -26.14 -17.28 16.23
CA ILE A 197 -27.60 -17.05 16.13
C ILE A 197 -28.15 -17.64 14.82
N THR A 198 -27.41 -17.50 13.72
CA THR A 198 -27.80 -18.01 12.40
C THR A 198 -27.82 -19.53 12.34
N PHE A 199 -26.79 -20.19 12.88
CA PHE A 199 -26.72 -21.65 12.90
C PHE A 199 -27.74 -22.25 13.87
N ASP A 200 -27.96 -21.62 15.02
CA ASP A 200 -29.00 -22.03 15.98
C ASP A 200 -30.41 -21.91 15.36
N ALA A 201 -30.67 -20.84 14.59
CA ALA A 201 -31.92 -20.67 13.85
C ALA A 201 -32.11 -21.73 12.76
N ALA A 202 -31.04 -22.09 12.03
CA ALA A 202 -31.09 -23.17 11.05
C ALA A 202 -31.42 -24.52 11.72
N ASP A 203 -30.78 -24.81 12.85
CA ASP A 203 -30.96 -26.07 13.59
C ASP A 203 -32.35 -26.17 14.21
N SER A 204 -32.84 -25.08 14.77
CA SER A 204 -34.21 -25.00 15.28
C SER A 204 -35.23 -25.24 14.17
N LEU A 205 -35.06 -24.62 12.99
CA LEU A 205 -35.98 -24.82 11.86
C LEU A 205 -35.93 -26.26 11.34
N ILE A 206 -34.74 -26.86 11.20
CA ILE A 206 -34.59 -28.27 10.79
C ILE A 206 -35.28 -29.21 11.80
N ALA A 207 -35.13 -28.94 13.10
CA ALA A 207 -35.77 -29.73 14.16
C ALA A 207 -37.31 -29.58 14.11
N GLN A 208 -37.82 -28.37 13.89
CA GLN A 208 -39.26 -28.11 13.74
C GLN A 208 -39.86 -28.88 12.56
N VAL A 209 -39.21 -28.85 11.39
CA VAL A 209 -39.65 -29.60 10.20
C VAL A 209 -39.62 -31.10 10.46
N SER A 210 -38.58 -31.59 11.12
CA SER A 210 -38.45 -33.01 11.47
C SER A 210 -39.56 -33.47 12.42
N SER A 211 -39.90 -32.65 13.43
CA SER A 211 -41.00 -32.92 14.36
C SER A 211 -42.36 -32.85 13.67
N ALA A 212 -42.55 -31.91 12.74
CA ALA A 212 -43.80 -31.72 12.01
C ALA A 212 -44.19 -32.95 11.18
N ARG A 213 -43.22 -33.77 10.75
CA ARG A 213 -43.48 -35.00 9.98
C ARG A 213 -44.46 -35.96 10.65
N ASN A 214 -44.41 -36.06 11.98
CA ASN A 214 -45.29 -36.96 12.75
C ASN A 214 -46.58 -36.28 13.23
N GLN A 215 -46.69 -34.96 13.06
CA GLN A 215 -47.80 -34.16 13.58
C GLN A 215 -48.76 -33.70 12.46
N LEU A 216 -48.28 -33.67 11.22
CA LEU A 216 -49.04 -33.26 10.04
C LEU A 216 -49.72 -34.46 9.34
N PRO A 217 -50.73 -34.21 8.50
CA PRO A 217 -51.37 -35.27 7.71
C PRO A 217 -50.38 -36.02 6.81
N ASN A 218 -50.57 -37.32 6.65
CA ASN A 218 -49.73 -38.17 5.79
C ASN A 218 -49.57 -37.64 4.35
N LYS A 219 -50.60 -36.94 3.83
CA LYS A 219 -50.59 -36.32 2.50
C LYS A 219 -49.58 -35.16 2.37
N ALA A 220 -49.22 -34.52 3.48
CA ALA A 220 -48.19 -33.47 3.52
C ALA A 220 -46.76 -34.05 3.65
N GLY A 221 -46.63 -35.32 4.06
CA GLY A 221 -45.35 -35.99 4.33
C GLY A 221 -44.29 -35.83 3.21
N PRO A 222 -44.61 -36.07 1.93
CA PRO A 222 -43.63 -35.87 0.84
C PRO A 222 -43.07 -34.45 0.76
N ALA A 223 -43.90 -33.44 1.02
CA ALA A 223 -43.47 -32.04 1.01
C ALA A 223 -42.63 -31.68 2.25
N VAL A 224 -42.95 -32.25 3.42
CA VAL A 224 -42.11 -32.14 4.62
C VAL A 224 -40.71 -32.73 4.36
N ASP A 225 -40.63 -33.87 3.69
CA ASP A 225 -39.38 -34.56 3.38
C ASP A 225 -38.52 -33.80 2.37
N GLU A 226 -39.17 -33.18 1.39
CA GLU A 226 -38.51 -32.30 0.45
C GLU A 226 -37.96 -31.05 1.15
N ALA A 227 -38.77 -30.39 1.98
CA ALA A 227 -38.34 -29.24 2.77
C ALA A 227 -37.15 -29.58 3.69
N LEU A 228 -37.20 -30.74 4.35
CA LEU A 228 -36.12 -31.18 5.24
C LEU A 228 -34.80 -31.37 4.48
N ARG A 229 -34.84 -32.06 3.33
CA ARG A 229 -33.66 -32.26 2.48
C ARG A 229 -33.10 -30.94 1.96
N ALA A 230 -33.96 -30.05 1.48
CA ALA A 230 -33.56 -28.74 0.98
C ALA A 230 -32.96 -27.86 2.09
N LEU A 231 -33.52 -27.87 3.31
CA LEU A 231 -32.95 -27.17 4.46
C LEU A 231 -31.59 -27.72 4.90
N GLN A 232 -31.40 -29.04 4.86
CA GLN A 232 -30.10 -29.66 5.14
C GLN A 232 -29.05 -29.24 4.10
N GLN A 233 -29.43 -29.20 2.82
CA GLN A 233 -28.57 -28.69 1.75
C GLN A 233 -28.27 -27.19 1.94
N TYR A 234 -29.27 -26.39 2.31
CA TYR A 234 -29.11 -24.97 2.63
C TYR A 234 -28.09 -24.79 3.75
N LYS A 235 -28.24 -25.51 4.87
CA LYS A 235 -27.31 -25.47 6.00
C LYS A 235 -25.90 -25.88 5.58
N SER A 236 -25.74 -26.91 4.75
CA SER A 236 -24.43 -27.34 4.25
C SER A 236 -23.73 -26.21 3.48
N LEU A 237 -24.44 -25.50 2.61
CA LEU A 237 -23.89 -24.36 1.88
C LEU A 237 -23.53 -23.20 2.81
N MET A 238 -24.35 -22.94 3.83
CA MET A 238 -24.03 -21.93 4.85
C MET A 238 -22.74 -22.25 5.61
N VAL A 239 -22.47 -23.54 5.90
CA VAL A 239 -21.19 -23.95 6.51
C VAL A 239 -20.02 -23.56 5.62
N SER A 240 -20.08 -23.91 4.33
CA SER A 240 -19.03 -23.57 3.35
C SER A 240 -18.85 -22.06 3.22
N ILE A 241 -19.94 -21.30 3.10
CA ILE A 241 -19.92 -19.83 3.06
C ILE A 241 -19.27 -19.27 4.33
N SER A 242 -19.67 -19.76 5.50
CA SER A 242 -19.15 -19.30 6.78
C SER A 242 -17.63 -19.50 6.88
N GLN A 243 -17.13 -20.66 6.42
CA GLN A 243 -15.70 -20.95 6.36
C GLN A 243 -14.96 -20.00 5.41
N LEU A 244 -15.50 -19.76 4.22
CA LEU A 244 -14.92 -18.82 3.25
C LEU A 244 -14.91 -17.38 3.77
N MET A 245 -15.96 -16.96 4.49
CA MET A 245 -16.00 -15.63 5.13
C MET A 245 -14.93 -15.50 6.22
N GLN A 246 -14.75 -16.52 7.06
CA GLN A 246 -13.68 -16.55 8.06
C GLN A 246 -12.28 -16.51 7.42
N GLN A 247 -12.08 -17.23 6.30
CA GLN A 247 -10.84 -17.15 5.51
C GLN A 247 -10.64 -15.74 4.92
N SER A 248 -11.70 -15.11 4.41
CA SER A 248 -11.65 -13.73 3.89
C SER A 248 -11.16 -12.76 4.95
N ASP A 249 -11.66 -12.88 6.19
CA ASP A 249 -11.24 -12.03 7.31
C ASP A 249 -9.76 -12.25 7.69
N GLN A 250 -9.30 -13.51 7.73
CA GLN A 250 -7.88 -13.82 7.98
C GLN A 250 -6.96 -13.26 6.88
N ILE A 251 -7.35 -13.38 5.61
CA ILE A 251 -6.59 -12.86 4.47
C ILE A 251 -6.56 -11.32 4.53
N ARG A 252 -7.67 -10.67 4.88
CA ARG A 252 -7.73 -9.21 5.07
C ARG A 252 -6.81 -8.73 6.19
N ASP A 253 -6.73 -9.46 7.30
CA ASP A 253 -5.80 -9.16 8.39
C ASP A 253 -4.34 -9.29 7.93
N SER A 254 -4.02 -10.34 7.17
CA SER A 254 -2.69 -10.51 6.56
C SER A 254 -2.35 -9.34 5.62
N LEU A 255 -3.28 -8.96 4.73
CA LEU A 255 -3.09 -7.80 3.84
C LEU A 255 -2.85 -6.50 4.62
N ARG A 256 -3.61 -6.28 5.71
CA ARG A 256 -3.45 -5.11 6.57
C ARG A 256 -2.07 -5.08 7.19
N GLN A 257 -1.61 -6.21 7.74
CA GLN A 257 -0.30 -6.32 8.36
C GLN A 257 0.83 -6.14 7.33
N GLN A 258 0.79 -6.85 6.20
CA GLN A 258 1.77 -6.72 5.12
C GLN A 258 1.84 -5.28 4.58
N SER A 259 0.70 -4.60 4.45
CA SER A 259 0.67 -3.20 4.02
C SER A 259 1.27 -2.26 5.07
N MET A 260 1.10 -2.55 6.37
CA MET A 260 1.76 -1.81 7.44
C MET A 260 3.27 -2.03 7.42
N ASP A 261 3.72 -3.26 7.22
CA ASP A 261 5.14 -3.62 7.16
C ASP A 261 5.85 -2.93 5.99
N ILE A 262 5.17 -2.81 4.84
CA ILE A 262 5.66 -2.03 3.70
C ILE A 262 5.83 -0.56 4.10
N VAL A 263 4.82 0.07 4.70
CA VAL A 263 4.93 1.47 5.16
C VAL A 263 6.09 1.65 6.14
N THR A 264 6.21 0.78 7.14
CA THR A 264 7.36 0.81 8.08
C THR A 264 8.70 0.64 7.35
N SER A 265 8.76 -0.20 6.32
CA SER A 265 9.97 -0.39 5.52
C SER A 265 10.28 0.86 4.67
N THR A 266 9.27 1.58 4.15
CA THR A 266 9.48 2.89 3.50
C THR A 266 10.00 3.94 4.48
N GLU A 267 9.59 3.91 5.75
CA GLU A 267 10.10 4.83 6.78
C GLU A 267 11.56 4.55 7.11
N LYS A 268 11.94 3.27 7.19
CA LYS A 268 13.35 2.87 7.30
C LYS A 268 14.16 3.32 6.08
N LEU A 269 13.60 3.24 4.88
CA LEU A 269 14.24 3.72 3.66
C LEU A 269 14.48 5.24 3.71
N ILE A 270 13.49 6.02 4.15
CA ILE A 270 13.64 7.48 4.36
C ILE A 270 14.77 7.76 5.36
N ALA A 271 14.77 7.08 6.51
CA ALA A 271 15.82 7.26 7.52
C ALA A 271 17.21 6.89 6.98
N GLY A 272 17.33 5.78 6.25
CA GLY A 272 18.57 5.36 5.58
C GLY A 272 19.05 6.38 4.55
N GLN A 273 18.13 7.00 3.81
CA GLN A 273 18.44 8.05 2.85
C GLN A 273 18.94 9.33 3.53
N VAL A 274 18.39 9.72 4.69
CA VAL A 274 18.89 10.84 5.49
C VAL A 274 20.32 10.58 5.98
N VAL A 275 20.60 9.38 6.50
CA VAL A 275 21.96 8.99 6.94
C VAL A 275 22.94 9.03 5.76
N SER A 276 22.53 8.50 4.60
CA SER A 276 23.36 8.48 3.40
C SER A 276 23.64 9.90 2.89
N ALA A 277 22.61 10.75 2.83
CA ALA A 277 22.75 12.15 2.45
C ALA A 277 23.70 12.92 3.37
N ASN A 278 23.67 12.66 4.68
CA ASN A 278 24.61 13.26 5.64
C ASN A 278 26.06 12.81 5.40
N LYS A 279 26.30 11.51 5.18
CA LYS A 279 27.65 11.00 4.86
C LYS A 279 28.20 11.59 3.57
N GLU A 280 27.37 11.68 2.53
CA GLU A 280 27.77 12.30 1.26
C GLU A 280 28.02 13.82 1.44
N LYS A 281 27.27 14.50 2.33
CA LYS A 281 27.50 15.91 2.67
C LYS A 281 28.87 16.10 3.31
N ASP A 282 29.20 15.31 4.33
CA ASP A 282 30.45 15.46 5.07
C ASP A 282 31.67 15.22 4.16
N SER A 283 31.58 14.24 3.27
CA SER A 283 32.60 14.01 2.22
C SER A 283 32.74 15.21 1.28
N ALA A 284 31.62 15.73 0.76
CA ALA A 284 31.62 16.89 -0.14
C ALA A 284 32.21 18.15 0.54
N VAL A 285 31.83 18.44 1.78
CA VAL A 285 32.37 19.57 2.56
C VAL A 285 33.88 19.41 2.76
N THR A 286 34.36 18.20 3.06
CA THR A 286 35.78 17.93 3.23
C THR A 286 36.56 18.19 1.93
N GLN A 287 36.03 17.76 0.79
CA GLN A 287 36.62 18.03 -0.53
C GLN A 287 36.64 19.53 -0.85
N LEU A 288 35.53 20.24 -0.58
CA LEU A 288 35.44 21.69 -0.76
C LEU A 288 36.49 22.43 0.07
N LEU A 289 36.68 22.05 1.34
CA LEU A 289 37.68 22.64 2.22
C LEU A 289 39.10 22.39 1.72
N MET A 290 39.43 21.17 1.27
CA MET A 290 40.74 20.88 0.69
C MET A 290 41.03 21.75 -0.53
N VAL A 291 40.07 21.88 -1.45
CA VAL A 291 40.27 22.73 -2.63
C VAL A 291 40.35 24.21 -2.25
N ALA A 292 39.53 24.68 -1.31
CA ALA A 292 39.60 26.05 -0.83
C ALA A 292 40.98 26.39 -0.25
N VAL A 293 41.57 25.49 0.55
CA VAL A 293 42.93 25.65 1.09
C VAL A 293 43.96 25.73 -0.03
N ILE A 294 43.89 24.85 -1.04
CA ILE A 294 44.81 24.87 -2.20
C ILE A 294 44.69 26.21 -2.95
N VAL A 295 43.48 26.67 -3.23
CA VAL A 295 43.24 27.94 -3.93
C VAL A 295 43.76 29.13 -3.13
N LEU A 296 43.57 29.14 -1.80
CA LEU A 296 44.12 30.18 -0.93
C LEU A 296 45.65 30.22 -0.95
N LEU A 297 46.31 29.06 -0.87
CA LEU A 297 47.77 28.98 -0.93
C LEU A 297 48.31 29.50 -2.28
N LEU A 298 47.65 29.16 -3.39
CA LEU A 298 47.99 29.69 -4.72
C LEU A 298 47.80 31.21 -4.80
N GLY A 299 46.72 31.74 -4.23
CA GLY A 299 46.47 33.17 -4.16
C GLY A 299 47.53 33.93 -3.35
N ILE A 300 47.90 33.41 -2.18
CA ILE A 300 48.98 33.97 -1.35
C ILE A 300 50.31 33.94 -2.12
N PHE A 301 50.64 32.83 -2.77
CA PHE A 301 51.86 32.70 -3.55
C PHE A 301 51.91 33.70 -4.72
N ALA A 302 50.79 33.86 -5.45
CA ALA A 302 50.67 34.84 -6.52
C ALA A 302 50.84 36.28 -6.00
N ALA A 303 50.20 36.63 -4.88
CA ALA A 303 50.35 37.94 -4.25
C ALA A 303 51.82 38.22 -3.89
N ILE A 304 52.51 37.28 -3.25
CA ILE A 304 53.94 37.42 -2.91
C ILE A 304 54.80 37.65 -4.15
N LEU A 305 54.56 36.88 -5.24
CA LEU A 305 55.30 37.04 -6.49
C LEU A 305 55.09 38.42 -7.12
N ILE A 306 53.85 38.91 -7.16
CA ILE A 306 53.51 40.24 -7.69
C ILE A 306 54.21 41.32 -6.87
N THR A 307 54.10 41.28 -5.53
CA THR A 307 54.72 42.27 -4.64
C THR A 307 56.24 42.31 -4.81
N ARG A 308 56.89 41.15 -4.89
CA ARG A 308 58.36 41.08 -5.06
C ARG A 308 58.83 41.48 -6.44
N GLN A 309 58.13 41.07 -7.50
CA GLN A 309 58.65 41.22 -8.88
C GLN A 309 58.15 42.46 -9.63
N ILE A 310 57.05 43.07 -9.19
CA ILE A 310 56.45 44.23 -9.85
C ILE A 310 56.48 45.44 -8.93
N THR A 311 55.89 45.35 -7.74
CA THR A 311 55.69 46.51 -6.87
C THR A 311 57.00 47.05 -6.30
N ARG A 312 57.89 46.19 -5.77
CA ARG A 312 59.18 46.64 -5.19
C ARG A 312 60.13 47.31 -6.21
N PRO A 313 60.34 46.76 -7.42
CA PRO A 313 61.15 47.44 -8.43
C PRO A 313 60.55 48.77 -8.86
N LEU A 314 59.23 48.82 -9.09
CA LEU A 314 58.54 50.07 -9.47
C LEU A 314 58.67 51.16 -8.42
N ASP A 315 58.51 50.80 -7.14
CA ASP A 315 58.69 51.73 -6.02
C ASP A 315 60.13 52.27 -5.99
N SER A 316 61.12 51.40 -6.23
CA SER A 316 62.53 51.80 -6.34
C SER A 316 62.78 52.75 -7.52
N THR A 317 62.15 52.51 -8.68
CA THR A 317 62.27 53.40 -9.85
C THR A 317 61.60 54.75 -9.62
N VAL A 318 60.45 54.77 -8.93
CA VAL A 318 59.74 56.01 -8.58
C VAL A 318 60.54 56.81 -7.58
N ILE A 319 61.11 56.17 -6.55
CA ILE A 319 61.99 56.83 -5.57
C ILE A 319 63.23 57.40 -6.27
N ALA A 320 63.85 56.65 -7.19
CA ALA A 320 64.99 57.13 -7.97
C ALA A 320 64.61 58.33 -8.86
N ALA A 321 63.46 58.28 -9.54
CA ALA A 321 62.95 59.39 -10.32
C ALA A 321 62.64 60.62 -9.44
N ARG A 322 62.17 60.41 -8.21
CA ARG A 322 61.90 61.48 -7.23
C ARG A 322 63.19 62.14 -6.75
N ARG A 323 64.25 61.37 -6.46
CA ARG A 323 65.57 61.92 -6.11
C ARG A 323 66.15 62.76 -7.25
N ILE A 324 66.04 62.29 -8.49
CA ILE A 324 66.43 63.05 -9.69
C ILE A 324 65.62 64.36 -9.81
N ALA A 325 64.32 64.33 -9.51
CA ALA A 325 63.46 65.51 -9.55
C ALA A 325 63.73 66.50 -8.41
N ASP A 326 64.12 66.00 -7.22
CA ASP A 326 64.47 66.80 -6.04
C ASP A 326 65.93 67.30 -6.07
N GLY A 327 66.69 66.99 -7.13
CA GLY A 327 68.04 67.50 -7.37
C GLY A 327 69.18 66.73 -6.69
N ASP A 328 68.88 65.55 -6.14
CA ASP A 328 69.85 64.65 -5.51
C ASP A 328 70.26 63.58 -6.55
N LEU A 329 71.37 63.86 -7.24
CA LEU A 329 71.98 62.97 -8.26
C LEU A 329 72.98 61.99 -7.63
#